data_AF-A0A944XW33-F1
#
_entry.id   AF-A0A944XW33-F1
#
_cell.length_a   1.000
_cell.length_b   1.000
_cell.length_c   1.000
_cell.angle_alpha   90.00
_cell.angle_beta   90.00
_cell.angle_gamma   90.00
#
_symmetry.space_group_name_H-M   'P 1'
#
loop_
_entity.id
_entity.type
_entity.pdbx_description
1 polymer ?
#
loop_
_entity_poly.entity_id
_entity_poly.type
_entity_poly.pdbx_seq_one_letter_code
_entity_poly.pdbx_strand_id
1 'polypeptide(L)'
;NKSYLAKHWNIQKFTKNRINPPEEQFSTTQTNILYKEYLPQSVKYNESKIVDWSKAGLLMTCEDIDVLSCSKIPFPINNAYALPLCEEEYSVYADNVISFKENSLSNYSKLLSESIKSIEVNSSHDNQIESICSWAQNNKITEVVCLATPRGYMNDFINNLKIELDKKDIKFIKLYRDYDMKYWNLASASFFNFFKKAIKKM
;
A
#
# COMPACT_ATOMS: atom_id res chain seq x y z
N ASN A 1 19.12 19.20 2.67
CA ASN A 1 17.98 19.04 3.61
C ASN A 1 18.48 19.30 5.02
N LYS A 2 17.87 20.22 5.78
CA LYS A 2 18.14 20.39 7.21
C LYS A 2 17.02 19.70 7.98
N SER A 3 17.29 18.57 8.62
CA SER A 3 16.31 17.89 9.47
C SER A 3 16.19 18.68 10.77
N TYR A 4 14.95 19.01 11.14
CA TYR A 4 14.67 19.77 12.35
C TYR A 4 14.68 18.85 13.56
N LEU A 5 15.49 19.17 14.57
CA LEU A 5 15.41 18.51 15.88
C LEU A 5 14.25 19.13 16.65
N ALA A 6 13.18 18.35 16.83
CA ALA A 6 12.11 18.73 17.74
C ALA A 6 12.69 18.90 19.15
N LYS A 7 12.33 20.01 19.81
CA LYS A 7 12.74 20.31 21.18
C LYS A 7 11.51 20.39 22.06
N HIS A 8 11.61 19.92 23.30
CA HIS A 8 10.53 19.95 24.28
C HIS A 8 9.88 21.34 24.40
N TRP A 9 10.68 22.41 24.44
CA TRP A 9 10.20 23.78 24.55
C TRP A 9 9.35 24.24 23.36
N ASN A 10 9.57 23.68 22.15
CA ASN A 10 8.73 24.00 20.99
C ASN A 10 7.33 23.41 21.14
N ILE A 11 7.25 22.15 21.55
CA ILE A 11 5.96 21.49 21.79
C ILE A 11 5.22 22.18 22.92
N GLN A 12 5.91 22.51 24.01
CA GLN A 12 5.34 23.27 25.12
C GLN A 12 4.77 24.62 24.65
N LYS A 13 5.54 25.38 23.85
CA LYS A 13 5.11 26.66 23.28
C LYS A 13 3.87 26.54 22.39
N PHE A 14 3.90 25.64 21.41
CA PHE A 14 2.80 25.50 20.43
C PHE A 14 1.55 24.83 21.00
N THR A 15 1.68 24.09 22.10
CA THR A 15 0.53 23.48 22.79
C THR A 15 -0.02 24.36 23.93
N LYS A 16 0.58 25.54 24.18
CA LYS A 16 0.26 26.41 25.32
C LYS A 16 0.36 25.67 26.67
N ASN A 17 1.49 24.96 26.88
CA ASN A 17 1.79 24.16 28.08
C ASN A 17 0.88 22.95 28.33
N ARG A 18 -0.05 22.60 27.42
CA ARG A 18 -0.91 21.42 27.58
C ARG A 18 -0.15 20.11 27.43
N ILE A 19 0.94 20.11 26.67
CA ILE A 19 1.85 18.98 26.54
C ILE A 19 3.24 19.46 26.94
N ASN A 20 3.81 18.83 27.97
CA ASN A 20 5.14 19.16 28.48
C ASN A 20 6.01 17.89 28.55
N PRO A 21 6.51 17.43 27.39
CA PRO A 21 7.29 16.19 27.32
C PRO A 21 8.70 16.43 27.92
N PRO A 22 9.26 15.50 28.69
CA PRO A 22 10.63 15.58 29.20
C PRO A 22 11.66 15.70 28.06
N GLU A 23 12.75 16.44 28.29
CA GLU A 23 13.79 16.62 27.28
C GLU A 23 14.48 15.29 26.93
N GLU A 24 14.65 14.38 27.89
CA GLU A 24 15.25 13.06 27.65
C GLU A 24 14.47 12.18 26.66
N GLN A 25 13.21 12.50 26.38
CA GLN A 25 12.41 11.76 25.39
C GLN A 25 12.67 12.21 23.94
N PHE A 26 13.48 13.26 23.73
CA PHE A 26 13.82 13.76 22.41
C PHE A 26 15.16 13.22 21.92
N SER A 27 15.20 12.84 20.64
CA SER A 27 16.47 12.50 19.99
C SER A 27 17.43 13.70 20.02
N THR A 28 18.66 13.45 20.46
CA THR A 28 19.78 14.41 20.37
C THR A 28 20.48 14.34 19.01
N THR A 29 20.26 13.26 18.25
CA THR A 29 20.90 13.01 16.97
C THR A 29 19.95 13.38 15.83
N GLN A 30 20.44 14.22 14.93
CA GLN A 30 19.71 14.58 13.72
C GLN A 30 19.71 13.40 12.76
N THR A 31 18.53 12.91 12.38
CA THR A 31 18.44 11.84 11.38
C THR A 31 18.72 12.40 9.99
N ASN A 32 19.73 11.84 9.33
CA ASN A 32 20.02 12.09 7.92
C ASN A 32 19.34 11.00 7.08
N ILE A 33 18.03 11.11 6.91
CA ILE A 33 17.30 10.22 6.01
C ILE A 33 17.44 10.78 4.59
N LEU A 34 17.90 9.93 3.68
CA LEU A 34 17.78 10.17 2.24
C LEU A 34 16.29 10.16 1.89
N TYR A 35 15.67 11.34 1.94
CA TYR A 35 14.27 11.49 1.61
C TYR A 35 14.09 11.30 0.11
N LYS A 36 13.50 10.17 -0.29
CA LYS A 36 13.01 9.96 -1.64
C LYS A 36 11.69 10.69 -1.79
N GLU A 37 11.70 11.80 -2.51
CA GLU A 37 10.49 12.55 -2.81
C GLU A 37 9.64 11.80 -3.85
N TYR A 38 8.41 11.47 -3.49
CA TYR A 38 7.42 10.92 -4.41
C TYR A 38 6.44 12.01 -4.83
N LEU A 39 6.64 12.55 -6.04
CA LEU A 39 5.75 13.56 -6.59
C LEU A 39 4.34 12.99 -6.85
N PRO A 40 3.27 13.78 -6.66
CA PRO A 40 1.93 13.36 -7.00
C PRO A 40 1.82 12.98 -8.48
N GLN A 41 1.43 11.75 -8.77
CA GLN A 41 1.16 11.31 -10.14
C GLN A 41 -0.32 11.53 -10.47
N SER A 42 -0.58 12.18 -11.60
CA SER A 42 -1.92 12.17 -12.20
C SER A 42 -2.24 10.73 -12.59
N VAL A 43 -3.27 10.14 -11.99
CA VAL A 43 -3.71 8.80 -12.38
C VAL A 43 -4.51 8.94 -13.66
N LYS A 44 -3.92 8.44 -14.75
CA LYS A 44 -4.69 8.16 -15.96
C LYS A 44 -5.48 6.90 -15.69
N TYR A 45 -6.77 7.09 -15.44
CA TYR A 45 -7.71 6.00 -15.36
C TYR A 45 -7.86 5.35 -16.71
N ASN A 46 -7.10 4.29 -16.93
CA ASN A 46 -7.44 3.36 -17.98
C ASN A 46 -8.76 2.69 -17.58
N GLU A 47 -9.69 2.56 -18.51
CA GLU A 47 -10.95 1.84 -18.28
C GLU A 47 -10.65 0.50 -17.61
N SER A 48 -11.43 0.19 -16.57
CA SER A 48 -11.30 -1.06 -15.82
C SER A 48 -11.42 -2.23 -16.79
N LYS A 49 -10.30 -2.92 -17.03
CA LYS A 49 -10.30 -4.19 -17.75
C LYS A 49 -11.19 -5.16 -16.99
N ILE A 50 -12.05 -5.87 -17.71
CA ILE A 50 -12.80 -6.99 -17.15
C ILE A 50 -11.78 -8.05 -16.72
N VAL A 51 -11.80 -8.42 -15.44
CA VAL A 51 -10.92 -9.42 -14.85
C VAL A 51 -11.62 -10.78 -14.90
N ASP A 52 -10.94 -11.81 -15.37
CA ASP A 52 -11.40 -13.19 -15.27
C ASP A 52 -11.02 -13.76 -13.91
N TRP A 53 -11.86 -13.51 -12.90
CA TRP A 53 -11.62 -13.94 -11.53
C TRP A 53 -11.55 -15.46 -11.33
N SER A 54 -11.95 -16.26 -12.33
CA SER A 54 -11.73 -17.72 -12.29
C SER A 54 -10.25 -18.10 -12.45
N LYS A 55 -9.43 -17.20 -13.03
CA LYS A 55 -7.99 -17.36 -13.27
C LYS A 55 -7.15 -16.26 -12.64
N ALA A 56 -7.77 -15.42 -11.82
CA ALA A 56 -7.09 -14.32 -11.15
C ALA A 56 -6.67 -14.71 -9.73
N GLY A 57 -5.61 -14.06 -9.25
CA GLY A 57 -5.22 -14.04 -7.85
C GLY A 57 -5.13 -12.62 -7.34
N LEU A 58 -5.56 -12.38 -6.10
CA LEU A 58 -5.51 -11.08 -5.46
C LEU A 58 -4.18 -10.88 -4.73
N LEU A 59 -3.36 -9.93 -5.16
CA LEU A 59 -2.23 -9.42 -4.38
C LEU A 59 -2.73 -8.36 -3.39
N MET A 60 -2.61 -8.66 -2.10
CA MET A 60 -2.95 -7.78 -0.99
C MET A 60 -1.70 -7.10 -0.45
N THR A 61 -1.79 -5.81 -0.15
CA THR A 61 -0.69 -5.03 0.44
C THR A 61 -1.19 -4.18 1.60
N CYS A 62 -0.28 -3.68 2.44
CA CYS A 62 -0.63 -2.77 3.52
C CYS A 62 -0.96 -1.33 3.06
N GLU A 63 -0.80 -1.00 1.78
CA GLU A 63 -1.17 0.33 1.25
C GLU A 63 -2.69 0.53 1.20
N ASP A 64 -3.43 -0.55 0.92
CA ASP A 64 -4.89 -0.56 0.88
C ASP A 64 -5.39 -1.95 1.29
N ILE A 65 -5.49 -2.14 2.61
CA ILE A 65 -5.78 -3.44 3.21
C ILE A 65 -7.25 -3.87 3.05
N ASP A 66 -8.20 -2.92 3.01
CA ASP A 66 -9.64 -3.19 3.07
C ASP A 66 -10.21 -3.70 1.73
N VAL A 67 -9.81 -4.88 1.28
CA VAL A 67 -10.21 -5.39 -0.04
C VAL A 67 -11.72 -5.61 -0.21
N LEU A 68 -12.46 -5.79 0.89
CA LEU A 68 -13.91 -6.04 0.87
C LEU A 68 -14.71 -4.81 0.43
N SER A 69 -14.19 -3.60 0.64
CA SER A 69 -14.85 -2.37 0.17
C SER A 69 -14.75 -2.14 -1.33
N CYS A 70 -13.99 -2.96 -2.07
CA CYS A 70 -13.86 -2.83 -3.52
C CYS A 70 -14.97 -3.61 -4.24
N SER A 71 -15.97 -2.90 -4.77
CA SER A 71 -17.10 -3.44 -5.54
C SER A 71 -16.70 -4.26 -6.79
N LYS A 72 -15.46 -4.11 -7.26
CA LYS A 72 -14.92 -4.78 -8.45
C LYS A 72 -14.31 -6.16 -8.16
N ILE A 73 -14.22 -6.54 -6.88
CA ILE A 73 -13.73 -7.85 -6.45
C ILE A 73 -14.97 -8.72 -6.09
N PRO A 74 -15.27 -9.77 -6.87
CA PRO A 74 -16.44 -10.61 -6.66
C PRO A 74 -16.14 -11.68 -5.62
N PHE A 75 -16.14 -11.31 -4.35
CA PHE A 75 -16.01 -12.30 -3.28
C PHE A 75 -17.18 -13.30 -3.31
N PRO A 76 -16.93 -14.60 -3.01
CA PRO A 76 -15.65 -15.16 -2.62
C PRO A 76 -14.70 -15.42 -3.81
N ILE A 77 -13.39 -15.26 -3.59
CA ILE A 77 -12.35 -15.56 -4.58
C ILE A 77 -11.49 -16.77 -4.15
N ASN A 78 -10.77 -17.36 -5.10
CA ASN A 78 -10.02 -18.59 -4.83
C ASN A 78 -8.69 -18.32 -4.14
N ASN A 79 -7.90 -17.38 -4.67
CA ASN A 79 -6.50 -17.23 -4.29
C ASN A 79 -6.17 -15.76 -3.97
N ALA A 80 -5.46 -15.55 -2.88
CA ALA A 80 -4.78 -14.29 -2.59
C ALA A 80 -3.36 -14.52 -2.08
N TYR A 81 -2.53 -13.50 -2.29
CA TYR A 81 -1.18 -13.42 -1.76
C TYR A 81 -1.05 -12.13 -0.95
N ALA A 82 -0.66 -12.23 0.31
CA ALA A 82 -0.50 -11.12 1.22
C ALA A 82 0.97 -10.72 1.34
N LEU A 83 1.29 -9.52 0.85
CA LEU A 83 2.61 -8.91 0.92
C LEU A 83 2.59 -7.72 1.90
N PRO A 84 3.03 -7.90 3.16
CA PRO A 84 2.92 -6.85 4.17
C PRO A 84 3.90 -5.69 3.93
N LEU A 85 5.11 -5.99 3.47
CA LEU A 85 6.16 -5.03 3.15
C LEU A 85 6.95 -5.48 1.92
N CYS A 86 7.50 -4.53 1.16
CA CYS A 86 8.53 -4.84 0.16
C CYS A 86 9.95 -4.80 0.77
N GLU A 87 10.94 -5.34 0.05
CA GLU A 87 12.35 -5.40 0.48
C GLU A 87 12.90 -4.04 0.95
N GLU A 88 12.63 -2.95 0.22
CA GLU A 88 13.08 -1.62 0.61
C GLU A 88 12.45 -1.16 1.92
N GLU A 89 11.17 -1.47 2.16
CA GLU A 89 10.49 -1.11 3.41
C GLU A 89 11.09 -1.87 4.60
N TYR A 90 11.45 -3.15 4.44
CA TYR A 90 12.17 -3.90 5.47
C TYR A 90 13.52 -3.27 5.82
N SER A 91 14.20 -2.65 4.85
CA SER A 91 15.50 -2.01 5.09
C SER A 91 15.44 -0.63 5.74
N VAL A 92 14.29 0.06 5.63
CA VAL A 92 14.14 1.47 6.04
C VAL A 92 13.30 1.63 7.31
N TYR A 93 12.34 0.74 7.55
CA TYR A 93 11.43 0.87 8.69
C TYR A 93 12.01 0.27 9.96
N ALA A 94 11.62 0.84 11.10
CA ALA A 94 11.94 0.28 12.40
C ALA A 94 11.14 -1.00 12.67
N ASP A 95 11.69 -1.90 13.50
CA ASP A 95 11.11 -3.23 13.80
C ASP A 95 9.65 -3.16 14.29
N ASN A 96 9.29 -2.12 15.03
CA ASN A 96 7.92 -1.92 15.51
C ASN A 96 6.93 -1.59 14.37
N VAL A 97 7.38 -0.86 13.35
CA VAL A 97 6.58 -0.55 12.15
C VAL A 97 6.45 -1.81 11.28
N ILE A 98 7.55 -2.56 11.11
CA ILE A 98 7.55 -3.84 10.41
C ILE A 98 6.55 -4.79 11.07
N SER A 99 6.71 -5.01 12.38
CA SER A 99 5.82 -5.85 13.19
C SER A 99 4.37 -5.40 13.09
N PHE A 100 4.09 -4.09 13.09
CA PHE A 100 2.75 -3.58 12.93
C PHE A 100 2.14 -3.94 11.57
N LYS A 101 2.88 -3.73 10.47
CA LYS A 101 2.39 -4.04 9.11
C LYS A 101 2.15 -5.53 8.92
N GLU A 102 3.08 -6.38 9.36
CA GLU A 102 2.95 -7.84 9.29
C GLU A 102 1.74 -8.34 10.09
N ASN A 103 1.60 -7.91 11.34
CA ASN A 103 0.47 -8.31 12.19
C ASN A 103 -0.86 -7.80 11.63
N SER A 104 -0.90 -6.57 11.10
CA SER A 104 -2.11 -6.00 10.51
C SER A 104 -2.60 -6.83 9.33
N LEU A 105 -1.71 -7.14 8.37
CA LEU A 105 -2.09 -7.92 7.20
C LEU A 105 -2.38 -9.38 7.55
N SER A 106 -1.61 -10.00 8.45
CA SER A 106 -1.87 -11.37 8.93
C SER A 106 -3.24 -11.49 9.61
N ASN A 107 -3.58 -10.55 10.49
CA ASN A 107 -4.89 -10.52 11.15
C ASN A 107 -6.02 -10.31 10.15
N TYR A 108 -5.84 -9.40 9.19
CA TYR A 108 -6.84 -9.15 8.17
C TYR A 108 -7.04 -10.36 7.25
N SER A 109 -5.96 -11.05 6.84
CA SER A 109 -6.05 -12.30 6.09
C SER A 109 -6.88 -13.37 6.81
N LYS A 110 -6.75 -13.49 8.14
CA LYS A 110 -7.59 -14.42 8.92
C LYS A 110 -9.08 -14.06 8.87
N LEU A 111 -9.41 -12.77 8.94
CA LEU A 111 -10.79 -12.29 8.82
C LEU A 111 -11.39 -12.57 7.44
N LEU A 112 -10.56 -12.61 6.39
CA LEU A 112 -11.00 -12.90 5.02
C LEU A 112 -11.18 -14.39 4.72
N SER A 113 -10.97 -15.29 5.67
CA SER A 113 -11.07 -16.75 5.45
C SER A 113 -12.42 -17.22 4.88
N GLU A 114 -13.51 -16.52 5.16
CA GLU A 114 -14.83 -16.81 4.57
C GLU A 114 -14.99 -16.26 3.14
N SER A 115 -14.22 -15.24 2.78
CA SER A 115 -14.27 -14.54 1.49
C SER A 115 -13.18 -14.99 0.52
N ILE A 116 -12.11 -15.62 1.00
CA ILE A 116 -10.97 -16.06 0.19
C ILE A 116 -10.58 -17.47 0.61
N LYS A 117 -10.64 -18.42 -0.33
CA LYS A 117 -10.41 -19.85 -0.02
C LYS A 117 -8.98 -20.15 0.39
N SER A 118 -8.01 -19.55 -0.30
CA SER A 118 -6.58 -19.74 -0.03
C SER A 118 -5.88 -18.39 0.02
N ILE A 119 -5.24 -18.10 1.15
CA ILE A 119 -4.41 -16.90 1.32
C ILE A 119 -3.02 -17.37 1.68
N GLU A 120 -2.06 -17.13 0.79
CA GLU A 120 -0.64 -17.28 1.09
C GLU A 120 -0.13 -15.95 1.64
N VAL A 121 0.63 -16.00 2.72
CA VAL A 121 1.26 -14.80 3.31
C VAL A 121 2.75 -14.92 3.07
N ASN A 122 3.38 -13.84 2.60
CA ASN A 122 4.83 -13.85 2.43
C ASN A 122 5.50 -14.20 3.76
N SER A 123 6.25 -15.30 3.77
CA SER A 123 6.88 -15.87 4.95
C SER A 123 8.37 -15.58 5.07
N SER A 124 9.00 -15.00 4.03
CA SER A 124 10.45 -14.78 3.99
C SER A 124 10.85 -13.43 3.41
N HIS A 125 11.98 -12.91 3.88
CA HIS A 125 12.61 -11.71 3.35
C HIS A 125 13.24 -11.93 1.96
N ASP A 126 13.55 -13.18 1.59
CA ASP A 126 14.29 -13.46 0.37
C ASP A 126 13.38 -13.65 -0.87
N ASN A 127 13.74 -12.93 -1.93
CA ASN A 127 13.16 -12.88 -3.27
C ASN A 127 11.61 -12.94 -3.32
N GLN A 128 10.99 -11.87 -2.84
CA GLN A 128 9.54 -11.67 -2.84
C GLN A 128 8.92 -11.75 -4.23
N ILE A 129 9.62 -11.24 -5.26
CA ILE A 129 9.12 -11.29 -6.65
C ILE A 129 9.02 -12.73 -7.13
N GLU A 130 10.07 -13.54 -6.95
CA GLU A 130 10.02 -14.94 -7.38
C GLU A 130 8.99 -15.73 -6.58
N SER A 131 8.79 -15.40 -5.30
CA SER A 131 7.74 -16.01 -4.47
C SER A 131 6.34 -15.73 -5.03
N ILE A 132 6.04 -14.48 -5.41
CA ILE A 132 4.75 -14.11 -6.01
C ILE A 132 4.59 -14.76 -7.40
N CYS A 133 5.64 -14.79 -8.22
CA CYS A 133 5.63 -15.47 -9.51
C CYS A 133 5.34 -16.97 -9.35
N SER A 134 6.02 -17.63 -8.40
CA SER A 134 5.85 -19.04 -8.11
C SER A 134 4.44 -19.34 -7.60
N TRP A 135 3.93 -18.52 -6.68
CA TRP A 135 2.55 -18.60 -6.21
C TRP A 135 1.56 -18.55 -7.37
N ALA A 136 1.72 -17.58 -8.28
CA ALA A 136 0.83 -17.43 -9.42
C ALA A 136 0.88 -18.66 -10.35
N GLN A 137 2.08 -19.15 -10.66
CA GLN A 137 2.26 -20.34 -11.51
C GLN A 137 1.67 -21.61 -10.86
N ASN A 138 1.93 -21.85 -9.58
CA ASN A 138 1.44 -23.02 -8.84
C ASN A 138 -0.09 -23.07 -8.79
N ASN A 139 -0.72 -21.90 -8.67
CA ASN A 139 -2.18 -21.75 -8.63
C ASN A 139 -2.80 -21.53 -10.02
N LYS A 140 -2.03 -21.65 -11.11
CA LYS A 140 -2.47 -21.44 -12.51
C LYS A 140 -3.15 -20.08 -12.74
N ILE A 141 -2.68 -19.05 -12.03
CA ILE A 141 -3.15 -17.69 -12.14
C ILE A 141 -2.57 -17.06 -13.41
N THR A 142 -3.43 -16.49 -14.24
CA THR A 142 -3.03 -15.74 -15.44
C THR A 142 -3.14 -14.23 -15.24
N GLU A 143 -3.81 -13.79 -14.18
CA GLU A 143 -4.02 -12.37 -13.86
C GLU A 143 -3.76 -12.13 -12.37
N VAL A 144 -2.71 -11.37 -12.04
CA VAL A 144 -2.48 -10.88 -10.69
C VAL A 144 -3.14 -9.51 -10.55
N VAL A 145 -4.10 -9.43 -9.64
CA VAL A 145 -4.92 -8.25 -9.41
C VAL A 145 -4.49 -7.59 -8.10
N CYS A 146 -4.28 -6.29 -8.10
CA CYS A 146 -3.91 -5.55 -6.90
C CYS A 146 -4.72 -4.26 -6.82
N LEU A 147 -5.16 -3.88 -5.62
CA LEU A 147 -5.64 -2.52 -5.41
C LEU A 147 -4.52 -1.52 -5.66
N ALA A 148 -4.86 -0.35 -6.19
CA ALA A 148 -3.87 0.62 -6.62
C ALA A 148 -2.98 1.08 -5.46
N THR A 149 -1.67 0.91 -5.63
CA THR A 149 -0.64 1.51 -4.78
C THR A 149 -0.14 2.77 -5.48
N PRO A 150 -0.53 3.97 -5.02
CA PRO A 150 -0.34 5.18 -5.82
C PRO A 150 1.11 5.69 -5.82
N ARG A 151 1.87 5.43 -4.75
CA ARG A 151 3.24 5.93 -4.56
C ARG A 151 3.99 5.13 -3.50
N GLY A 152 5.28 5.42 -3.33
CA GLY A 152 6.11 4.82 -2.28
C GLY A 152 6.84 3.56 -2.75
N TYR A 153 7.61 2.97 -1.83
CA TYR A 153 8.41 1.77 -2.08
C TYR A 153 7.58 0.61 -2.63
N MET A 154 6.37 0.40 -2.10
CA MET A 154 5.48 -0.65 -2.59
C MET A 154 5.05 -0.46 -4.05
N ASN A 155 4.81 0.79 -4.50
CA ASN A 155 4.49 1.02 -5.92
C ASN A 155 5.72 0.77 -6.81
N ASP A 156 6.92 1.14 -6.37
CA ASP A 156 8.16 0.85 -7.09
C ASP A 156 8.38 -0.67 -7.22
N PHE A 157 8.22 -1.39 -6.12
CA PHE A 157 8.23 -2.85 -6.10
C PHE A 157 7.20 -3.45 -7.06
N ILE A 158 5.95 -2.98 -7.04
CA ILE A 158 4.89 -3.47 -7.94
C ILE A 158 5.24 -3.20 -9.41
N ASN A 159 5.89 -2.08 -9.74
CA ASN A 159 6.32 -1.82 -11.11
C ASN A 159 7.39 -2.82 -11.57
N ASN A 160 8.31 -3.21 -10.69
CA ASN A 160 9.29 -4.26 -10.97
C ASN A 160 8.62 -5.64 -11.08
N LEU A 161 7.73 -5.98 -10.14
CA LEU A 161 6.94 -7.22 -10.15
C LEU A 161 6.17 -7.38 -11.46
N LYS A 162 5.56 -6.31 -11.96
CA LYS A 162 4.84 -6.33 -13.24
C LYS A 162 5.75 -6.78 -14.39
N ILE A 163 6.98 -6.29 -14.46
CA ILE A 163 7.94 -6.68 -15.51
C ILE A 163 8.24 -8.18 -15.44
N GLU A 164 8.43 -8.71 -14.24
CA GLU A 164 8.73 -10.13 -14.05
C GLU A 164 7.52 -11.05 -14.28
N LEU A 165 6.31 -10.61 -13.92
CA LEU A 165 5.07 -11.32 -14.26
C LEU A 165 4.82 -11.35 -15.77
N ASP A 166 5.06 -10.24 -16.46
CA ASP A 166 4.90 -10.14 -17.92
C ASP A 166 5.84 -11.14 -18.65
N LYS A 167 7.06 -11.38 -18.14
CA LYS A 167 7.98 -12.42 -18.67
C LYS A 167 7.45 -13.85 -18.53
N LYS A 168 6.50 -14.08 -17.62
CA LYS A 168 5.87 -15.38 -17.36
C LYS A 168 4.46 -15.46 -17.96
N ASP A 169 4.09 -14.54 -18.84
CA ASP A 169 2.75 -14.41 -19.45
C ASP A 169 1.61 -14.20 -18.43
N ILE A 170 1.93 -13.64 -17.26
CA ILE A 170 0.96 -13.32 -16.20
C ILE A 170 0.69 -11.82 -16.22
N LYS A 171 -0.56 -11.42 -16.43
CA LYS A 171 -0.93 -10.00 -16.51
C LYS A 171 -1.07 -9.40 -15.12
N PHE A 172 -0.47 -8.23 -14.90
CA PHE A 172 -0.74 -7.44 -13.71
C PHE A 172 -1.87 -6.43 -13.95
N ILE A 173 -2.89 -6.43 -13.10
CA ILE A 173 -4.07 -5.56 -13.18
C ILE A 173 -4.18 -4.72 -11.91
N LYS A 174 -4.16 -3.39 -12.06
CA LYS A 174 -4.47 -2.45 -10.96
C LYS A 174 -5.97 -2.18 -10.92
N LEU A 175 -6.60 -2.39 -9.78
CA LEU A 175 -7.97 -1.97 -9.49
C LEU A 175 -7.99 -0.66 -8.71
N TYR A 176 -8.97 0.17 -9.02
CA TYR A 176 -9.25 1.43 -8.35
C TYR A 176 -10.68 1.39 -7.84
N ARG A 177 -10.93 1.90 -6.64
CA ARG A 177 -12.30 2.03 -6.13
C ARG A 177 -13.03 3.14 -6.85
N ASP A 178 -14.35 3.09 -6.76
CA ASP A 178 -15.22 4.07 -7.41
C ASP A 178 -14.95 5.48 -6.88
N TYR A 179 -14.65 5.62 -5.58
CA TYR A 179 -14.27 6.91 -5.01
C TYR A 179 -12.89 7.39 -5.48
N ASP A 180 -11.91 6.50 -5.69
CA ASP A 180 -10.60 6.89 -6.23
C ASP A 180 -10.82 7.49 -7.62
N MET A 181 -11.49 6.72 -8.49
CA MET A 181 -11.84 7.11 -9.86
C MET A 181 -12.52 8.49 -9.91
N LYS A 182 -13.45 8.75 -8.97
CA LYS A 182 -14.21 10.00 -8.91
C LYS A 182 -13.39 11.20 -8.43
N TYR A 183 -12.57 11.00 -7.40
CA TYR A 183 -12.03 12.10 -6.59
C TYR A 183 -10.51 12.31 -6.67
N TRP A 184 -9.72 11.31 -7.03
CA TRP A 184 -8.24 11.40 -7.01
C TRP A 184 -7.70 12.59 -7.80
N ASN A 185 -8.17 12.78 -9.03
CA ASN A 185 -7.72 13.87 -9.89
C ASN A 185 -8.20 15.26 -9.42
N LEU A 186 -9.06 15.33 -8.39
CA LEU A 186 -9.41 16.57 -7.71
C LEU A 186 -8.44 16.91 -6.57
N ALA A 187 -7.72 15.92 -6.04
CA ALA A 187 -6.77 16.04 -4.94
C ALA A 187 -5.41 16.62 -5.38
N SER A 188 -5.46 17.73 -6.13
CA SER A 188 -4.28 18.40 -6.70
C SER A 188 -3.74 19.55 -5.84
N ALA A 189 -4.36 19.84 -4.69
CA ALA A 189 -4.04 20.99 -3.84
C ALA A 189 -4.48 20.73 -2.38
N SER A 190 -4.71 21.80 -1.62
CA SER A 190 -5.16 21.72 -0.22
C SER A 190 -6.53 21.03 -0.07
N PHE A 191 -6.77 20.50 1.13
CA PHE A 191 -8.05 19.88 1.51
C PHE A 191 -9.27 20.75 1.18
N PHE A 192 -9.22 22.06 1.45
CA PHE A 192 -10.33 22.98 1.16
C PHE A 192 -10.59 23.12 -0.35
N ASN A 193 -9.53 23.14 -1.17
CA ASN A 193 -9.66 23.20 -2.62
C ASN A 193 -10.20 21.89 -3.18
N PHE A 194 -9.73 20.76 -2.65
CA PHE A 194 -10.30 19.44 -2.95
C PHE A 194 -11.79 19.39 -2.62
N PHE A 195 -12.18 19.76 -1.39
CA PHE A 195 -13.56 19.69 -0.91
C PHE A 195 -14.51 20.54 -1.76
N LYS A 196 -14.12 21.77 -2.09
CA LYS A 196 -14.88 22.65 -3.00
C LYS A 196 -15.09 22.03 -4.39
N LYS A 197 -14.09 21.31 -4.91
CA LYS A 197 -14.20 20.60 -6.20
C LYS A 197 -15.06 19.34 -6.08
N ALA A 198 -14.94 18.61 -4.97
CA ALA A 198 -15.65 17.36 -4.74
C ALA A 198 -17.17 17.58 -4.59
N ILE A 199 -17.59 18.60 -3.83
CA ILE A 199 -19.02 18.97 -3.70
C ILE A 199 -19.65 19.28 -5.07
N LYS A 200 -18.93 19.99 -5.95
CA LYS A 200 -19.44 20.32 -7.30
C LYS A 200 -19.62 19.09 -8.22
N LYS A 201 -19.06 17.94 -7.86
CA LYS A 201 -19.17 16.66 -8.58
C LYS A 201 -20.17 15.68 -7.93
N MET A 202 -20.79 16.06 -6.81
CA MET A 202 -21.90 15.31 -6.21
C MET A 202 -23.19 15.69 -6.93
#